data_AF-A0A7W6BXG4-F1
#
_entry.id   AF-A0A7W6BXG4-F1
#
_cell.length_a   1.000
_cell.length_b   1.000
_cell.length_c   1.000
_cell.angle_alpha   90.00
_cell.angle_beta   90.00
_cell.angle_gamma   90.00
#
_symmetry.space_group_name_H-M   'P 1'
#
loop_
_entity.id
_entity.type
_entity.pdbx_description
1 polymer ?
#
loop_
_entity_poly.entity_id
_entity_poly.type
_entity_poly.pdbx_seq_one_letter_code
_entity_poly.pdbx_strand_id
1 'polypeptide(L)'
;MHPLLLVLGVLSGQPAAPPPSQITGAVSPLIAGLCRPFGEGQGDGAVLRCSGLVGTDVFLRGDEASREVALGRPDAFLPPPPEGGRLGRSVTWRLLGDRPFAAVLRYRFPDAASSTPDLLVVLKAPSDDEAPCLVGAAQDVAGPTGSGLERAVAFADRRAPLFRCGRDTPALLGGVSDGARAILSAWFGAMRPDDG
;
A
#
# COMPACT_ATOMS: atom_id res chain seq x y z
N MET A 1 -22.98 -61.31 -37.75
CA MET A 1 -22.54 -60.91 -36.40
C MET A 1 -21.41 -59.90 -36.54
N HIS A 2 -21.69 -58.61 -36.40
CA HIS A 2 -20.70 -57.54 -36.27
C HIS A 2 -21.32 -56.48 -35.35
N PRO A 3 -20.76 -56.20 -34.15
CA PRO A 3 -21.33 -55.21 -33.26
C PRO A 3 -20.86 -53.81 -33.68
N LEU A 4 -21.82 -52.90 -33.82
CA LEU A 4 -21.59 -51.48 -34.02
C LEU A 4 -21.24 -50.86 -32.64
N LEU A 5 -19.99 -50.48 -32.42
CA LEU A 5 -19.54 -49.78 -31.22
C LEU A 5 -19.72 -48.26 -31.42
N LEU A 6 -20.72 -47.70 -30.75
CA LEU A 6 -20.97 -46.26 -30.64
C LEU A 6 -20.11 -45.71 -29.50
N VAL A 7 -19.06 -44.96 -29.84
CA VAL A 7 -18.21 -44.26 -28.87
C VAL A 7 -18.85 -42.91 -28.55
N LEU A 8 -19.46 -42.78 -27.37
CA LEU A 8 -19.86 -41.50 -26.81
C LEU A 8 -18.60 -40.75 -26.32
N GLY A 9 -18.19 -39.73 -27.08
CA GLY A 9 -17.19 -38.77 -26.65
C GLY A 9 -17.77 -37.85 -25.57
N VAL A 10 -17.39 -38.07 -24.32
CA VAL A 10 -17.66 -37.14 -23.23
C VAL A 10 -16.68 -35.97 -23.40
N LEU A 11 -17.18 -34.84 -23.91
CA LEU A 11 -16.48 -33.56 -23.87
C LEU A 11 -16.42 -33.12 -22.40
N SER A 12 -15.31 -33.45 -21.74
CA SER A 12 -14.95 -32.89 -20.44
C SER A 12 -14.83 -31.38 -20.58
N GLY A 13 -15.88 -30.65 -20.25
CA GLY A 13 -15.87 -29.20 -20.17
C GLY A 13 -14.78 -28.78 -19.19
N GLN A 14 -13.70 -28.18 -19.70
CA GLN A 14 -12.69 -27.57 -18.85
C GLN A 14 -13.40 -26.47 -18.04
N PRO A 15 -13.25 -26.44 -16.70
CA PRO A 15 -13.77 -25.33 -15.92
C PRO A 15 -13.18 -24.03 -16.47
N ALA A 16 -14.07 -23.13 -16.91
CA ALA A 16 -13.67 -21.82 -17.39
C ALA A 16 -12.83 -21.12 -16.30
N ALA A 17 -11.67 -20.59 -16.68
CA ALA A 17 -10.92 -19.72 -15.79
C ALA A 17 -11.81 -18.54 -15.34
N PRO A 18 -11.81 -18.16 -14.05
CA PRO A 18 -12.54 -16.98 -13.61
C PRO A 18 -12.08 -15.76 -14.43
N PRO A 19 -13.00 -14.82 -14.77
CA PRO A 19 -12.64 -13.70 -15.63
C PRO A 19 -11.56 -12.84 -14.95
N PRO A 20 -10.57 -12.34 -15.71
CA PRO A 20 -9.67 -11.33 -15.17
C PRO A 20 -10.46 -10.06 -14.83
N SER A 21 -9.97 -9.27 -13.87
CA SER A 21 -10.36 -7.88 -13.52
C SER A 21 -11.41 -7.61 -12.42
N GLN A 22 -11.35 -8.28 -11.26
CA GLN A 22 -11.99 -7.74 -10.05
C GLN A 22 -11.16 -6.64 -9.34
N ILE A 23 -9.90 -6.44 -9.76
CA ILE A 23 -9.04 -5.44 -9.17
C ILE A 23 -9.17 -4.11 -9.94
N THR A 24 -9.65 -3.08 -9.25
CA THR A 24 -9.73 -1.71 -9.79
C THR A 24 -8.91 -0.73 -8.94
N GLY A 25 -8.88 0.54 -9.32
CA GLY A 25 -8.17 1.58 -8.60
C GLY A 25 -8.97 2.84 -8.43
N ALA A 26 -8.65 3.57 -7.37
CA ALA A 26 -9.18 4.90 -7.09
C ALA A 26 -8.06 5.78 -6.50
N VAL A 27 -8.27 7.10 -6.51
CA VAL A 27 -7.34 8.05 -5.90
C VAL A 27 -8.12 8.99 -4.99
N SER A 28 -7.68 9.10 -3.74
CA SER A 28 -8.23 10.09 -2.79
C SER A 28 -7.21 11.20 -2.55
N PRO A 29 -7.64 12.47 -2.41
CA PRO A 29 -6.76 13.55 -2.02
C PRO A 29 -6.29 13.37 -0.57
N LEU A 30 -5.01 13.63 -0.32
CA LEU A 30 -4.41 13.61 1.01
C LEU A 30 -3.74 14.95 1.29
N ILE A 31 -4.57 15.99 1.42
CA ILE A 31 -4.13 17.37 1.62
C ILE A 31 -4.53 17.77 3.03
N ALA A 32 -3.57 17.95 3.93
CA ALA A 32 -3.83 18.21 5.36
C ALA A 32 -4.83 19.38 5.60
N GLY A 33 -4.73 20.46 4.81
CA GLY A 33 -5.67 21.60 4.90
C GLY A 33 -7.11 21.32 4.45
N LEU A 34 -7.39 20.15 3.86
CA LEU A 34 -8.73 19.67 3.54
C LEU A 34 -9.24 18.62 4.56
N CYS A 35 -8.39 18.19 5.49
CA CYS A 35 -8.74 17.23 6.52
C CYS A 35 -9.41 17.93 7.71
N ARG A 36 -10.23 17.20 8.46
CA ARG A 36 -10.93 17.72 9.63
C ARG A 36 -10.27 17.22 10.92
N PRO A 37 -10.21 18.03 11.99
CA PRO A 37 -9.81 17.53 13.30
C PRO A 37 -10.66 16.31 13.71
N PHE A 38 -10.02 15.34 14.36
CA PHE A 38 -10.64 14.11 14.83
C PHE A 38 -10.21 13.81 16.28
N GLY A 39 -11.19 13.65 17.16
CA GLY A 39 -10.95 13.51 18.61
C GLY A 39 -10.59 14.83 19.29
N GLU A 40 -10.19 14.74 20.56
CA GLU A 40 -9.94 15.90 21.42
C GLU A 40 -8.46 16.35 21.47
N GLY A 41 -7.61 15.81 20.59
CA GLY A 41 -6.19 16.17 20.52
C GLY A 41 -5.97 17.62 20.04
N GLN A 42 -5.05 18.33 20.69
CA GLN A 42 -4.62 19.69 20.30
C GLN A 42 -3.12 19.71 19.99
N GLY A 43 -2.68 20.70 19.20
CA GLY A 43 -1.27 20.88 18.84
C GLY A 43 -0.71 19.74 17.99
N ASP A 44 0.57 19.40 18.17
CA ASP A 44 1.28 18.39 17.35
C ASP A 44 0.75 16.96 17.51
N GLY A 45 -0.05 16.71 18.57
CA GLY A 45 -0.76 15.46 18.79
C GLY A 45 -2.16 15.38 18.17
N ALA A 46 -2.63 16.47 17.53
CA ALA A 46 -3.95 16.50 16.92
C ALA A 46 -4.04 15.53 15.74
N VAL A 47 -5.05 14.67 15.75
CA VAL A 47 -5.34 13.76 14.64
C VAL A 47 -6.22 14.47 13.64
N LEU A 48 -5.86 14.40 12.37
CA LEU A 48 -6.67 14.87 11.26
C LEU A 48 -7.29 13.67 10.54
N ARG A 49 -8.60 13.72 10.27
CA ARG A 49 -9.33 12.78 9.42
C ARG A 49 -9.47 13.36 8.02
N CYS A 50 -8.88 12.69 7.05
CA CYS A 50 -8.95 12.99 5.63
C CYS A 50 -9.90 12.00 4.94
N SER A 51 -10.68 12.49 3.98
CA SER A 51 -11.57 11.65 3.19
C SER A 51 -10.79 10.59 2.42
N GLY A 52 -11.05 9.32 2.70
CA GLY A 52 -10.46 8.19 1.98
C GLY A 52 -11.44 7.59 0.98
N LEU A 53 -11.64 6.26 1.07
CA LEU A 53 -12.73 5.56 0.40
C LEU A 53 -13.83 5.21 1.41
N VAL A 54 -14.99 4.78 0.93
CA VAL A 54 -16.10 4.35 1.79
C VAL A 54 -15.60 3.27 2.76
N GLY A 55 -15.77 3.52 4.06
CA GLY A 55 -15.31 2.62 5.12
C GLY A 55 -13.80 2.65 5.40
N THR A 56 -13.02 3.47 4.70
CA THR A 56 -11.56 3.57 4.93
C THR A 56 -11.09 5.00 4.73
N ASP A 57 -11.30 5.82 5.76
CA ASP A 57 -10.69 7.15 5.83
C ASP A 57 -9.19 7.08 6.13
N VAL A 58 -8.50 8.19 5.90
CA VAL A 58 -7.07 8.31 6.20
C VAL A 58 -6.91 9.24 7.39
N PHE A 59 -6.13 8.82 8.38
CA PHE A 59 -5.84 9.63 9.55
C PHE A 59 -4.37 10.07 9.51
N LEU A 60 -4.13 11.31 9.88
CA LEU A 60 -2.82 11.95 9.90
C LEU A 60 -2.53 12.52 11.28
N ARG A 61 -1.28 12.42 11.74
CA ARG A 61 -0.79 13.06 12.97
C ARG A 61 0.67 13.52 12.79
N GLY A 62 1.11 14.47 13.60
CA GLY A 62 2.46 15.04 13.55
C GLY A 62 2.56 16.24 12.61
N ASP A 63 3.78 16.66 12.30
CA ASP A 63 4.05 17.77 11.37
C ASP A 63 4.32 17.26 9.94
N GLU A 64 4.67 18.16 9.00
CA GLU A 64 4.96 17.77 7.61
C GLU A 64 6.20 16.87 7.46
N ALA A 65 7.16 16.99 8.37
CA ALA A 65 8.44 16.28 8.32
C ALA A 65 8.42 14.92 9.05
N SER A 66 7.42 14.70 9.92
CA SER A 66 7.26 13.52 10.76
C SER A 66 5.85 12.91 10.65
N ARG A 67 5.22 13.06 9.48
CA ARG A 67 3.81 12.71 9.27
C ARG A 67 3.55 11.21 9.42
N GLU A 68 2.81 10.85 10.46
CA GLU A 68 2.27 9.50 10.64
C GLU A 68 0.95 9.34 9.88
N VAL A 69 0.69 8.11 9.41
CA VAL A 69 -0.50 7.77 8.62
C VAL A 69 -1.16 6.53 9.18
N ALA A 70 -2.47 6.57 9.36
CA ALA A 70 -3.30 5.39 9.61
C ALA A 70 -4.41 5.26 8.55
N LEU A 71 -4.78 4.03 8.20
CA LEU A 71 -5.84 3.74 7.23
C LEU A 71 -7.02 3.06 7.93
N GLY A 72 -8.22 3.63 7.81
CA GLY A 72 -9.50 3.16 8.37
C GLY A 72 -9.60 3.12 9.90
N ARG A 73 -8.46 3.05 10.60
CA ARG A 73 -8.35 2.89 12.05
C ARG A 73 -7.50 4.01 12.65
N PRO A 74 -8.08 4.95 13.42
CA PRO A 74 -7.36 6.09 13.98
C PRO A 74 -6.41 5.72 15.14
N ASP A 75 -6.36 4.45 15.54
CA ASP A 75 -5.47 3.91 16.57
C ASP A 75 -4.27 3.15 15.97
N ALA A 76 -4.22 2.96 14.65
CA ALA A 76 -3.24 2.12 13.96
C ALA A 76 -2.29 2.94 13.06
N PHE A 77 -1.59 3.91 13.66
CA PHE A 77 -0.62 4.73 12.93
C PHE A 77 0.64 3.95 12.59
N LEU A 78 1.09 4.10 11.34
CA LEU A 78 2.41 3.69 10.91
C LEU A 78 3.42 4.76 11.33
N PRO A 79 4.60 4.37 11.86
CA PRO A 79 5.64 5.34 12.19
C PRO A 79 6.07 6.08 10.93
N PRO A 80 6.46 7.36 11.05
CA PRO A 80 6.89 8.13 9.89
C PRO A 80 8.20 7.55 9.34
N PRO A 81 8.51 7.79 8.05
CA PRO A 81 9.84 7.49 7.54
C PRO A 81 10.92 8.19 8.36
N PRO A 82 12.10 7.57 8.53
CA PRO A 82 13.24 8.25 9.12
C PRO A 82 13.67 9.42 8.21
N GLU A 83 14.09 10.52 8.84
CA GLU A 83 14.67 11.71 8.19
C GLU A 83 13.81 12.39 7.11
N GLY A 84 13.08 13.45 7.48
CA GLY A 84 12.59 14.48 6.55
C GLY A 84 11.62 14.03 5.46
N GLY A 85 11.08 12.81 5.55
CA GLY A 85 10.17 12.24 4.58
C GLY A 85 8.81 12.93 4.60
N ARG A 86 8.51 13.69 3.55
CA ARG A 86 7.25 14.42 3.39
C ARG A 86 6.22 13.57 2.66
N LEU A 87 5.07 13.41 3.27
CA LEU A 87 3.95 12.67 2.69
C LEU A 87 3.41 13.38 1.45
N GLY A 88 3.18 12.59 0.39
CA GLY A 88 2.55 13.04 -0.85
C GLY A 88 1.09 13.44 -0.65
N ARG A 89 0.52 14.08 -1.67
CA ARG A 89 -0.81 14.73 -1.58
C ARG A 89 -1.98 13.84 -2.00
N SER A 90 -1.76 12.54 -2.15
CA SER A 90 -2.78 11.59 -2.59
C SER A 90 -2.50 10.18 -2.09
N VAL A 91 -3.57 9.40 -2.00
CA VAL A 91 -3.50 7.94 -1.80
C VAL A 91 -4.00 7.26 -3.05
N THR A 92 -3.22 6.34 -3.61
CA THR A 92 -3.67 5.47 -4.71
C THR A 92 -4.17 4.16 -4.12
N TRP A 93 -5.46 3.90 -4.23
CA TRP A 93 -6.10 2.72 -3.69
C TRP A 93 -6.17 1.58 -4.70
N ARG A 94 -6.11 0.36 -4.19
CA ARG A 94 -6.42 -0.87 -4.92
C ARG A 94 -7.63 -1.53 -4.29
N LEU A 95 -8.59 -1.87 -5.15
CA LEU A 95 -9.93 -2.29 -4.75
C LEU A 95 -10.22 -3.70 -5.25
N LEU A 96 -10.86 -4.52 -4.43
CA LEU A 96 -11.46 -5.79 -4.84
C LEU A 96 -12.98 -5.62 -4.73
N GLY A 97 -13.64 -5.37 -5.87
CA GLY A 97 -14.99 -4.82 -5.87
C GLY A 97 -15.00 -3.38 -5.35
N ASP A 98 -15.74 -3.12 -4.27
CA ASP A 98 -15.85 -1.84 -3.57
C ASP A 98 -14.93 -1.72 -2.34
N ARG A 99 -14.25 -2.81 -1.95
CA ARG A 99 -13.43 -2.86 -0.74
C ARG A 99 -11.95 -2.58 -1.05
N PRO A 100 -11.32 -1.57 -0.41
CA PRO A 100 -9.90 -1.37 -0.53
C PRO A 100 -9.15 -2.54 0.13
N PHE A 101 -8.17 -3.11 -0.57
CA PHE A 101 -7.26 -4.11 0.01
C PHE A 101 -5.82 -3.62 0.10
N ALA A 102 -5.47 -2.56 -0.63
CA ALA A 102 -4.16 -1.93 -0.55
C ALA A 102 -4.21 -0.44 -0.86
N ALA A 103 -3.19 0.27 -0.41
CA ALA A 103 -2.95 1.67 -0.72
C ALA A 103 -1.48 1.87 -1.10
N VAL A 104 -1.22 2.82 -2.00
CA VAL A 104 0.12 3.31 -2.34
C VAL A 104 0.20 4.77 -1.92
N LEU A 105 1.13 5.06 -1.02
CA LEU A 105 1.48 6.40 -0.57
C LEU A 105 2.80 6.81 -1.19
N ARG A 106 2.97 8.10 -1.49
CA ARG A 106 4.24 8.65 -1.94
C ARG A 106 4.91 9.39 -0.79
N TYR A 107 6.22 9.25 -0.64
CA TYR A 107 7.05 10.04 0.27
C TYR A 107 8.16 10.71 -0.51
N ARG A 108 8.38 12.00 -0.21
CA ARG A 108 9.44 12.82 -0.79
C ARG A 108 10.51 13.12 0.23
N PHE A 109 11.77 13.13 -0.18
CA PHE A 109 12.90 13.36 0.71
C PHE A 109 13.68 14.58 0.22
N PRO A 110 13.16 15.80 0.39
CA PRO A 110 13.76 17.02 -0.19
C PRO A 110 15.11 17.36 0.43
N ASP A 111 15.34 16.95 1.68
CA ASP A 111 16.55 17.23 2.45
C ASP A 111 17.58 16.08 2.37
N ALA A 112 17.23 14.97 1.71
CA ALA A 112 18.17 13.88 1.45
C ALA A 112 19.18 14.28 0.36
N ALA A 113 20.28 13.52 0.25
CA ALA A 113 21.23 13.70 -0.84
C ALA A 113 20.48 13.76 -2.18
N SER A 114 20.88 14.69 -3.06
CA SER A 114 20.17 15.11 -4.28
C SER A 114 19.83 14.00 -5.30
N SER A 115 20.30 12.78 -5.05
CA SER A 115 20.04 11.57 -5.83
C SER A 115 19.01 10.61 -5.21
N THR A 116 18.38 10.95 -4.09
CA THR A 116 17.37 10.10 -3.45
C THR A 116 16.01 10.29 -4.12
N PRO A 117 15.48 9.28 -4.83
CA PRO A 117 14.18 9.43 -5.47
C PRO A 117 13.05 9.37 -4.44
N ASP A 118 11.90 9.94 -4.81
CA ASP A 118 10.64 9.72 -4.12
C ASP A 118 10.38 8.21 -3.93
N LEU A 119 9.79 7.85 -2.80
CA LEU A 119 9.46 6.47 -2.47
C LEU A 119 7.95 6.25 -2.56
N LEU A 120 7.57 5.07 -3.05
CA LEU A 120 6.19 4.60 -3.12
C LEU A 120 6.04 3.45 -2.15
N VAL A 121 5.26 3.70 -1.10
CA VAL A 121 5.04 2.79 0.02
C VAL A 121 3.73 2.08 -0.20
N VAL A 122 3.76 0.76 -0.17
CA VAL A 122 2.58 -0.09 -0.35
C VAL A 122 2.12 -0.58 1.01
N LEU A 123 0.87 -0.26 1.34
CA LEU A 123 0.20 -0.65 2.56
C LEU A 123 -0.91 -1.65 2.27
N LYS A 124 -1.10 -2.60 3.16
CA LYS A 124 -2.33 -3.40 3.22
C LYS A 124 -3.40 -2.55 3.90
N ALA A 125 -4.57 -2.44 3.29
CA ALA A 125 -5.71 -1.77 3.92
C ALA A 125 -6.19 -2.59 5.14
N PRO A 126 -6.81 -1.96 6.15
CA PRO A 126 -7.39 -2.70 7.26
C PRO A 126 -8.48 -3.67 6.77
N SER A 127 -8.67 -4.74 7.53
CA SER A 127 -9.86 -5.59 7.46
C SER A 127 -10.45 -5.75 8.87
N ASP A 128 -11.60 -6.42 9.00
CA ASP A 128 -12.28 -6.58 10.29
C ASP A 128 -11.37 -7.17 11.38
N ASP A 129 -10.45 -8.06 10.99
CA ASP A 129 -9.56 -8.79 11.91
C ASP A 129 -8.10 -8.31 11.89
N GLU A 130 -7.75 -7.34 11.02
CA GLU A 130 -6.34 -6.99 10.76
C GLU A 130 -6.15 -5.48 10.60
N ALA A 131 -5.25 -4.90 11.40
CA ALA A 131 -4.81 -3.52 11.28
C ALA A 131 -4.02 -3.30 9.96
N PRO A 132 -3.98 -2.07 9.42
CA PRO A 132 -3.16 -1.81 8.24
C PRO A 132 -1.68 -2.06 8.56
N CYS A 133 -0.92 -2.51 7.56
CA CYS A 133 0.52 -2.70 7.71
C CYS A 133 1.27 -2.40 6.41
N LEU A 134 2.57 -2.18 6.56
CA LEU A 134 3.48 -2.05 5.44
C LEU A 134 3.69 -3.40 4.74
N VAL A 135 3.51 -3.41 3.41
CA VAL A 135 3.74 -4.60 2.55
C VAL A 135 5.07 -4.50 1.81
N GLY A 136 5.50 -3.29 1.49
CA GLY A 136 6.76 -3.06 0.79
C GLY A 136 6.87 -1.64 0.24
N ALA A 137 7.91 -1.39 -0.54
CA ALA A 137 8.12 -0.09 -1.17
C ALA A 137 8.88 -0.19 -2.50
N ALA A 138 8.75 0.83 -3.32
CA ALA A 138 9.45 1.01 -4.59
C ALA A 138 10.02 2.44 -4.68
N GLN A 139 10.99 2.64 -5.56
CA GLN A 139 11.37 4.00 -5.97
C GLN A 139 10.41 4.52 -7.06
N ASP A 140 10.03 5.79 -6.97
CA ASP A 140 9.28 6.50 -7.99
C ASP A 140 10.18 6.98 -9.13
N VAL A 141 10.81 6.03 -9.80
CA VAL A 141 11.63 6.27 -10.98
C VAL A 141 11.05 5.53 -12.17
N ALA A 142 11.08 6.14 -13.35
CA ALA A 142 10.73 5.46 -14.58
C ALA A 142 11.81 4.43 -14.94
N GLY A 143 11.39 3.27 -15.43
CA GLY A 143 12.29 2.23 -15.91
C GLY A 143 11.74 1.53 -17.16
N PRO A 144 12.44 0.49 -17.66
CA PRO A 144 12.03 -0.24 -18.87
C PRO A 144 10.65 -0.89 -18.78
N THR A 145 10.18 -1.16 -17.56
CA THR A 145 8.92 -1.85 -17.25
C THR A 145 7.80 -0.91 -16.79
N GLY A 146 7.95 0.40 -17.00
CA GLY A 146 6.97 1.43 -16.66
C GLY A 146 7.43 2.41 -15.58
N SER A 147 6.51 3.27 -15.16
CA SER A 147 6.70 4.21 -14.06
C SER A 147 6.89 3.49 -12.72
N GLY A 148 7.44 4.19 -11.73
CA GLY A 148 7.51 3.67 -10.36
C GLY A 148 6.13 3.37 -9.79
N LEU A 149 5.14 4.24 -10.06
CA LEU A 149 3.76 4.06 -9.62
C LEU A 149 3.12 2.80 -10.20
N GLU A 150 3.25 2.55 -11.51
CA GLU A 150 2.72 1.33 -12.14
C GLU A 150 3.33 0.07 -11.53
N ARG A 151 4.63 0.09 -11.26
CA ARG A 151 5.32 -1.02 -10.60
C ARG A 151 4.81 -1.23 -9.16
N ALA A 152 4.65 -0.16 -8.38
CA ALA A 152 4.12 -0.23 -7.03
C ALA A 152 2.67 -0.73 -6.99
N VAL A 153 1.82 -0.28 -7.92
CA VAL A 153 0.45 -0.75 -8.09
C VAL A 153 0.43 -2.25 -8.44
N ALA A 154 1.22 -2.66 -9.42
CA ALA A 154 1.28 -4.07 -9.81
C ALA A 154 1.82 -4.96 -8.68
N PHE A 155 2.75 -4.45 -7.86
CA PHE A 155 3.21 -5.14 -6.65
C PHE A 155 2.12 -5.22 -5.59
N ALA A 156 1.38 -4.15 -5.34
CA ALA A 156 0.25 -4.13 -4.41
C ALA A 156 -0.79 -5.19 -4.79
N ASP A 157 -1.16 -5.25 -6.07
CA ASP A 157 -2.16 -6.19 -6.60
C ASP A 157 -1.77 -7.66 -6.39
N ARG A 158 -0.47 -7.98 -6.50
CA ARG A 158 0.03 -9.35 -6.32
C ARG A 158 0.32 -9.72 -4.87
N ARG A 159 0.89 -8.79 -4.09
CA ARG A 159 1.46 -9.09 -2.77
C ARG A 159 0.49 -8.83 -1.64
N ALA A 160 -0.22 -7.70 -1.64
CA ALA A 160 -1.03 -7.26 -0.50
C ALA A 160 -2.19 -8.23 -0.14
N PRO A 161 -2.90 -8.87 -1.09
CA PRO A 161 -3.94 -9.85 -0.75
C PRO A 161 -3.41 -11.05 0.04
N LEU A 162 -2.17 -11.45 -0.22
CA LEU A 162 -1.51 -12.62 0.38
C LEU A 162 -0.59 -12.26 1.55
N PHE A 163 -0.35 -10.97 1.79
CA PHE A 163 0.52 -10.50 2.85
C PHE A 163 -0.17 -10.64 4.21
N ARG A 164 0.55 -11.23 5.17
CA ARG A 164 0.09 -11.40 6.56
C ARG A 164 0.82 -10.41 7.46
N CYS A 165 0.12 -9.39 7.95
CA CYS A 165 0.68 -8.38 8.84
C CYS A 165 1.25 -9.04 10.11
N GLY A 166 2.38 -8.53 10.59
CA GLY A 166 3.11 -9.08 11.74
C GLY A 166 3.79 -10.43 11.51
N ARG A 167 3.67 -11.04 10.32
CA ARG A 167 4.33 -12.33 9.99
C ARG A 167 5.25 -12.21 8.80
N ASP A 168 4.76 -11.62 7.72
CA ASP A 168 5.51 -11.47 6.49
C ASP A 168 6.44 -10.25 6.58
N THR A 169 7.64 -10.35 6.00
CA THR A 169 8.58 -9.22 5.93
C THR A 169 8.26 -8.31 4.74
N PRO A 170 8.22 -6.97 4.91
CA PRO A 170 8.07 -6.04 3.80
C PRO A 170 9.21 -6.16 2.78
N ALA A 171 8.91 -6.00 1.50
CA ALA A 171 9.89 -6.16 0.43
C ALA A 171 10.21 -4.85 -0.31
N LEU A 172 11.45 -4.73 -0.80
CA LEU A 172 11.88 -3.68 -1.70
C LEU A 172 11.66 -4.13 -3.15
N LEU A 173 10.95 -3.33 -3.94
CA LEU A 173 10.61 -3.66 -5.31
C LEU A 173 11.63 -3.14 -6.33
N GLY A 174 12.20 -4.07 -7.09
CA GLY A 174 13.08 -3.79 -8.22
C GLY A 174 14.46 -3.28 -7.81
N GLY A 175 15.18 -2.68 -8.76
CA GLY A 175 16.42 -1.99 -8.48
C GLY A 175 16.14 -0.72 -7.69
N VAL A 176 16.54 -0.70 -6.42
CA VAL A 176 16.56 0.51 -5.59
C VAL A 176 18.00 1.00 -5.45
N SER A 177 18.20 2.31 -5.55
CA SER A 177 19.49 2.94 -5.25
C SER A 177 19.87 2.76 -3.78
N ASP A 178 21.16 2.89 -3.48
CA ASP A 178 21.69 2.66 -2.13
C ASP A 178 21.08 3.61 -1.09
N GLY A 179 20.85 4.89 -1.47
CA GLY A 179 20.19 5.86 -0.60
C GLY A 179 18.77 5.45 -0.23
N ALA A 180 17.95 5.02 -1.19
CA ALA A 180 16.61 4.53 -0.87
C ALA A 180 16.64 3.21 -0.09
N ARG A 181 17.61 2.32 -0.38
CA ARG A 181 17.79 1.09 0.40
C ARG A 181 18.10 1.42 1.85
N ALA A 182 18.96 2.39 2.12
CA ALA A 182 19.29 2.82 3.47
C ALA A 182 18.05 3.34 4.22
N ILE A 183 17.31 4.29 3.62
CA ILE A 183 16.07 4.84 4.20
C ILE A 183 15.05 3.74 4.48
N LEU A 184 14.76 2.89 3.49
CA LEU A 184 13.74 1.86 3.61
C LEU A 184 14.15 0.76 4.61
N SER A 185 15.43 0.40 4.66
CA SER A 185 15.92 -0.59 5.64
C SER A 185 15.83 -0.06 7.07
N ALA A 186 16.18 1.22 7.29
CA ALA A 186 16.03 1.87 8.58
C ALA A 186 14.55 1.96 9.00
N TRP A 187 13.68 2.36 8.08
CA TRP A 187 12.25 2.45 8.34
C TRP A 187 11.65 1.08 8.67
N PHE A 188 11.94 0.06 7.85
CA PHE A 188 11.40 -1.29 8.05
C PHE A 188 11.93 -1.92 9.34
N GLY A 189 13.17 -1.61 9.72
CA GLY A 189 13.75 -2.00 11.00
C GLY A 189 12.97 -1.42 12.19
N ALA A 190 12.64 -0.12 12.15
CA ALA A 190 11.87 0.55 13.20
C ALA A 190 10.42 0.04 13.33
N MET A 191 9.89 -0.62 12.30
CA MET A 191 8.54 -1.20 12.29
C MET A 191 8.49 -2.67 12.71
N ARG A 192 9.64 -3.33 12.93
CA ARG A 192 9.62 -4.69 13.48
C ARG A 192 9.16 -4.60 14.94
N PRO A 193 8.17 -5.42 15.36
CA PRO A 193 7.92 -5.55 16.78
C PRO A 193 9.22 -6.00 17.47
N ASP A 194 9.52 -5.44 18.63
CA ASP A 194 10.64 -5.92 19.45
C ASP A 194 10.46 -7.43 19.62
N ASP A 195 11.43 -8.20 19.15
CA ASP A 195 11.49 -9.64 19.35
C ASP A 195 11.69 -9.89 20.86
N GLY A 196 10.58 -9.86 21.62
CA GLY A 196 10.54 -10.12 23.06
C GLY A 196 10.83 -11.57 23.41
#